data_AF-A0A6I7WCA0-F1
#
_entry.id   AF-A0A6I7WCA0-F1
#
_cell.length_a   1.000
_cell.length_b   1.000
_cell.length_c   1.000
_cell.angle_alpha   90.00
_cell.angle_beta   90.00
_cell.angle_gamma   90.00
#
_symmetry.space_group_name_H-M   'P 1'
#
loop_
_entity.id
_entity.type
_entity.pdbx_description
1 polymer ?
#
loop_
_entity_poly.entity_id
_entity_poly.type
_entity_poly.pdbx_seq_one_letter_code
_entity_poly.pdbx_strand_id
1 'polypeptide(L)' 'MHNFEFDDKKSASNLSKHDIDFVSAQALWNDPDLVEVQATSDNEPRFLLVGCIGNKHWSAVRRSRKSEVELYES' A
#
# COMPACT_ATOMS: atom_id res chain seq x y z
N MET A 1 7.78 5.00 -11.25
CA MET A 1 8.56 4.53 -10.08
C MET A 1 7.77 4.92 -8.84
N HIS A 2 7.30 3.96 -8.05
CA HIS A 2 6.54 4.24 -6.83
C HIS A 2 7.52 4.48 -5.69
N ASN A 3 7.39 5.60 -4.98
CA ASN A 3 8.16 5.87 -3.78
C ASN A 3 7.41 5.31 -2.57
N PHE A 4 7.98 4.31 -1.92
CA PHE A 4 7.42 3.69 -0.73
C PHE A 4 8.12 4.22 0.51
N GLU A 5 7.34 4.61 1.51
CA GLU A 5 7.86 5.02 2.80
C GLU A 5 7.19 4.25 3.92
N PHE A 6 8.00 3.58 4.72
CA PHE A 6 7.58 2.76 5.83
C PHE A 6 8.64 2.79 6.94
N ASP A 7 8.23 2.40 8.14
CA ASP A 7 9.13 2.25 9.28
C ASP A 7 9.71 0.83 9.30
N ASP A 8 11.03 0.71 9.43
CA ASP A 8 11.73 -0.58 9.39
C ASP A 8 11.35 -1.51 10.54
N LYS A 9 11.08 -0.97 11.74
CA LYS A 9 10.62 -1.78 12.88
C LYS A 9 9.22 -2.30 12.64
N LYS A 10 8.37 -1.49 12.00
CA LYS A 10 7.03 -1.92 11.57
C LYS A 10 7.13 -2.98 10.47
N SER A 11 8.04 -2.82 9.52
CA SER A 11 8.31 -3.80 8.46
C SER A 11 8.73 -5.15 9.05
N ALA A 12 9.70 -5.16 9.97
CA ALA A 12 10.13 -6.37 10.68
C ALA A 12 9.01 -7.00 11.53
N SER A 13 8.20 -6.17 12.19
CA SER A 13 7.03 -6.66 12.93
C SER A 13 5.98 -7.28 12.00
N ASN A 14 5.82 -6.75 10.79
CA ASN A 14 4.91 -7.30 9.78
C ASN A 14 5.40 -8.66 9.28
N LEU A 15 6.70 -8.79 9.04
CA LEU A 15 7.33 -10.06 8.68
C LEU A 15 7.07 -11.14 9.74
N SER A 16 7.28 -10.81 11.02
CA SER A 16 7.05 -11.74 12.12
C SER A 16 5.58 -12.14 12.31
N LYS A 17 4.62 -11.31 11.88
CA LYS A 17 3.18 -11.54 12.12
C LYS A 17 2.46 -12.13 10.91
N HIS A 18 2.94 -11.81 9.71
CA HIS A 18 2.23 -12.05 8.46
C HIS A 18 3.12 -12.72 7.41
N ASP A 19 4.35 -13.09 7.75
CA ASP A 19 5.33 -13.73 6.86
C ASP A 19 5.71 -12.87 5.64
N ILE A 20 5.52 -11.55 5.72
CA ILE A 20 5.91 -10.61 4.67
C ILE A 20 6.33 -9.26 5.26
N ASP A 21 7.47 -8.75 4.83
CA ASP A 21 7.92 -7.39 5.12
C ASP A 21 7.41 -6.38 4.07
N PHE A 22 7.56 -5.08 4.32
CA PHE A 22 7.10 -4.05 3.40
C PHE A 22 7.98 -3.88 2.16
N VAL A 23 9.17 -4.48 2.11
CA VAL A 23 10.00 -4.48 0.90
C VAL A 23 9.45 -5.51 -0.08
N SER A 24 9.23 -6.73 0.39
CA SER A 24 8.64 -7.85 -0.33
C SER A 24 7.20 -7.55 -0.77
N ALA A 25 6.42 -6.89 0.09
CA ALA A 25 5.04 -6.51 -0.25
C ALA A 25 4.95 -5.52 -1.43
N GLN A 26 6.03 -4.81 -1.79
CA GLN A 26 6.03 -3.94 -2.98
C GLN A 26 5.82 -4.73 -4.28
N ALA A 27 6.08 -6.04 -4.28
CA ALA A 27 5.81 -6.90 -5.42
C ALA A 27 4.32 -6.95 -5.79
N LEU A 28 3.40 -6.57 -4.89
CA LEU A 28 1.97 -6.41 -5.22
C LEU A 28 1.75 -5.45 -6.39
N TRP A 29 2.55 -4.39 -6.52
CA TRP A 29 2.44 -3.43 -7.64
C TRP A 29 2.87 -4.00 -8.99
N ASN A 30 3.42 -5.21 -9.02
CA ASN A 30 3.74 -5.93 -10.25
C ASN A 30 2.64 -6.93 -10.65
N ASP A 31 1.62 -7.14 -9.80
CA ASP A 31 0.48 -7.97 -10.14
C ASP A 31 -0.41 -7.25 -11.16
N PRO A 32 -0.59 -7.78 -12.38
CA PRO A 32 -1.45 -7.15 -13.39
C PRO A 32 -2.92 -7.09 -12.97
N ASP A 33 -3.35 -7.97 -12.06
CA ASP A 33 -4.72 -8.06 -11.56
C ASP A 33 -4.90 -7.34 -10.21
N LEU A 34 -3.95 -6.51 -9.81
CA LEU A 34 -4.01 -5.75 -8.55
C LEU A 34 -5.25 -4.86 -8.51
N VAL A 35 -6.07 -5.05 -7.48
CA VAL A 35 -7.24 -4.22 -7.21
C VAL A 35 -6.89 -3.22 -6.10
N GLU A 36 -7.09 -1.94 -6.37
CA GLU A 36 -7.00 -0.87 -5.37
C GLU A 36 -8.37 -0.24 -5.14
N VAL A 37 -8.80 -0.19 -3.87
CA VAL A 37 -10.07 0.41 -3.45
C VAL A 37 -9.80 1.48 -2.40
N GLN A 38 -10.29 2.70 -2.65
CA GLN A 38 -10.28 3.75 -1.64
C GLN A 38 -11.28 3.40 -0.53
N ALA A 39 -10.79 3.32 0.71
CA ALA A 39 -11.63 3.15 1.89
C ALA A 39 -12.17 4.51 2.35
N THR A 40 -13.44 4.56 2.74
CA THR A 40 -14.05 5.73 3.36
C THR A 40 -13.28 6.05 4.64
N SER A 41 -12.69 7.24 4.72
CA SER A 41 -11.87 7.67 5.85
C SER A 41 -12.06 9.17 6.07
N ASP A 42 -12.46 9.56 7.29
CA ASP A 42 -12.85 10.95 7.61
C ASP A 42 -11.64 11.92 7.70
N ASN A 43 -10.42 11.38 7.87
CA ASN A 43 -9.22 12.18 8.15
C ASN A 43 -8.15 12.09 7.06
N GLU A 44 -7.72 10.87 6.73
CA GLU A 44 -6.60 10.62 5.80
C GLU A 44 -7.03 9.52 4.83
N PRO A 45 -6.95 9.75 3.51
CA PRO A 45 -7.31 8.74 2.52
C PRO A 45 -6.53 7.44 2.72
N ARG A 46 -7.27 6.35 2.94
CA ARG A 46 -6.73 4.99 3.03
C ARG A 46 -7.15 4.21 1.80
N PHE A 47 -6.28 3.32 1.36
CA PHE A 47 -6.54 2.46 0.22
C PHE A 47 -6.24 1.03 0.64
N LEU A 48 -7.16 0.12 0.31
CA LEU A 48 -6.97 -1.31 0.40
C LEU A 48 -6.50 -1.79 -0.97
N LEU A 49 -5.39 -2.49 -0.99
CA LEU A 49 -4.91 -3.22 -2.16
C LEU A 49 -5.14 -4.71 -1.94
N VAL A 50 -5.60 -5.40 -2.96
CA VAL A 50 -5.71 -6.86 -2.99
C VAL A 50 -5.07 -7.35 -4.27
N GLY A 51 -4.09 -8.23 -4.13
CA GLY A 51 -3.37 -8.82 -5.27
C GLY A 51 -2.64 -10.08 -4.85
N CYS A 52 -1.81 -10.59 -5.75
CA CYS A 52 -1.09 -11.84 -5.59
C CYS A 52 0.43 -11.61 -5.66
N ILE A 53 1.16 -12.29 -4.79
CA ILE A 53 2.62 -12.43 -4.90
C ILE A 53 2.92 -13.93 -4.96
N GLY A 54 3.44 -14.40 -6.10
CA GLY A 54 3.60 -15.82 -6.37
C GLY A 54 2.24 -16.52 -6.42
N ASN A 55 1.99 -17.47 -5.51
CA ASN A 55 0.75 -18.23 -5.43
C ASN A 55 -0.12 -17.85 -4.22
N LYS A 56 0.19 -16.74 -3.54
CA LYS A 56 -0.52 -16.30 -2.33
C LYS A 56 -1.14 -14.93 -2.54
N HIS A 57 -2.43 -14.82 -2.21
CA HIS A 57 -3.12 -13.54 -2.18
C HIS A 57 -2.76 -12.76 -0.92
N TRP A 58 -2.58 -11.46 -1.09
CA TRP A 58 -2.25 -10.54 -0.03
C TRP A 58 -3.15 -9.33 -0.08
N SER A 59 -3.49 -8.82 1.10
CA SER A 59 -4.12 -7.52 1.26
C SER A 59 -3.13 -6.55 1.88
N ALA A 60 -2.97 -5.37 1.30
CA ALA A 60 -2.15 -4.30 1.84
C ALA A 60 -2.99 -3.05 2.09
N VAL A 61 -2.63 -2.29 3.12
CA VAL A 61 -3.25 -0.98 3.37
C VAL A 61 -2.19 0.08 3.16
N ARG A 62 -2.43 0.99 2.21
CA ARG A 62 -1.61 2.18 2.01
C ARG A 62 -2.37 3.43 2.45
N ARG A 63 -1.61 4.44 2.86
CA ARG A 63 -2.11 5.79 3.10
C ARG A 63 -1.54 6.69 2.02
N SER A 64 -2.36 7.57 1.46
CA SER A 64 -1.81 8.62 0.62
C SER A 64 -1.15 9.64 1.54
N ARG A 65 0.12 9.97 1.29
CA ARG A 65 0.64 11.23 1.82
C ARG A 65 -0.18 12.35 1.20
N LYS A 66 -0.50 13.38 1.98
CA LYS A 66 -1.05 14.63 1.46
C LYS A 66 -0.14 15.06 0.31
N SER A 67 -0.60 14.89 -0.93
CA SER A 67 -0.13 15.71 -2.03
C SER A 67 -0.53 17.13 -1.65
N GLU A 68 0.43 18.04 -1.70
CA GLU A 68 0.18 19.46 -1.73
C GLU A 68 -0.98 19.74 -2.70
N VAL A 69 -1.92 20.57 -2.27
CA VAL A 69 -3.15 20.85 -3.01
C VAL A 69 -2.77 21.48 -4.35
N GLU A 70 -2.86 20.74 -5.46
CA GLU A 70 -2.86 21.33 -6.79
C GLU A 70 -4.25 21.93 -7.04
N LEU A 71 -4.37 23.23 -6.79
CA LEU A 71 -5.50 24.03 -7.24
C LEU A 71 -5.40 24.15 -8.77
N TYR A 72 -6.37 23.58 -9.49
CA TYR A 72 -6.61 23.93 -10.88
C TYR A 72 -7.72 24.99 -10.91
N GLU A 73 -7.40 26.20 -11.38
CA GLU A 73 -8.38 27.21 -11.77
C GLU A 73 -8.81 26.94 -13.22
N SER A 74 -10.12 27.01 -13.48
CA SER A 74 -10.78 26.76 -14.78
C SER A 74 -10.68 27.94 -15.74
#